data_AF-A0A850LR62-F1
#
_entry.id   AF-A0A850LR62-F1
#
_cell.length_a   1.000
_cell.length_b   1.000
_cell.length_c   1.000
_cell.angle_alpha   90.00
_cell.angle_beta   90.00
_cell.angle_gamma   90.00
#
_symmetry.space_group_name_H-M   'P 1'
#
loop_
_entity.id
_entity.type
_entity.pdbx_description
1 polymer ?
#
loop_
_entity_poly.entity_id
_entity_poly.type
_entity_poly.pdbx_seq_one_letter_code
_entity_poly.pdbx_strand_id
1 'polypeptide(L)'
;MQKNIEEILKILRYAIKQETNAFMGYYTASKNVGAQELKGTLLYLAEEERKHKIILLKEYNNLLKVYGLNNTKRIPKIKEYEIRYRISKNYKPKSLQIIPEIDLSGVSFPMEIVGGDYLDTFPIRDDEKGINRLGIILYDAMGHGLPATYIKSITRSIFQKLGEDFYNNKNVKIFKPSKIVTEINRVITKKCQHEGFFVTLFYCVIDPEKGKLSYTSAGHEPPIYISKNNHLIEQLT
;
A
#
# COMPACT_ATOMS: atom_id res chain seq x y z
N MET A 1 -34.61 0.24 -23.78
CA MET A 1 -34.53 0.27 -22.31
C MET A 1 -34.22 -1.10 -21.71
N GLN A 2 -35.04 -2.15 -21.96
CA GLN A 2 -34.76 -3.53 -21.49
C GLN A 2 -33.39 -4.10 -21.91
N LYS A 3 -32.98 -3.87 -23.17
CA LYS A 3 -31.67 -4.33 -23.70
C LYS A 3 -30.46 -3.78 -22.92
N ASN A 4 -30.53 -2.52 -22.48
CA ASN A 4 -29.44 -1.88 -21.72
C ASN A 4 -29.33 -2.44 -20.29
N ILE A 5 -30.45 -2.85 -19.70
CA ILE A 5 -30.48 -3.44 -18.35
C ILE A 5 -29.89 -4.85 -18.36
N GLU A 6 -30.20 -5.65 -19.39
CA GLU A 6 -29.59 -6.97 -19.55
C GLU A 6 -28.06 -6.90 -19.71
N GLU A 7 -27.56 -5.89 -20.42
CA GLU A 7 -26.12 -5.62 -20.52
C GLU A 7 -25.51 -5.25 -19.16
N ILE A 8 -26.14 -4.37 -18.40
CA ILE A 8 -25.69 -4.01 -17.05
C ILE A 8 -25.69 -5.24 -16.12
N LEU A 9 -26.73 -6.06 -16.16
CA LEU A 9 -26.80 -7.30 -15.39
C LEU A 9 -25.71 -8.30 -15.80
N LYS A 10 -25.35 -8.36 -17.09
CA LYS A 10 -24.24 -9.18 -17.58
C LYS A 10 -22.90 -8.69 -17.04
N ILE A 11 -22.68 -7.38 -17.03
CA ILE A 11 -21.47 -6.75 -16.45
C ILE A 11 -21.39 -7.06 -14.95
N LEU A 12 -22.47 -6.86 -14.20
CA LEU A 12 -22.51 -7.15 -12.77
C LEU A 12 -22.26 -8.63 -12.48
N ARG A 13 -22.84 -9.56 -13.26
CA ARG A 13 -22.53 -11.00 -13.12
C ARG A 13 -21.06 -11.30 -13.37
N TYR A 14 -20.46 -10.67 -14.38
CA TYR A 14 -19.05 -10.82 -14.67
C TYR A 14 -18.19 -10.31 -13.51
N ALA A 15 -18.47 -9.11 -13.00
CA ALA A 15 -17.77 -8.54 -11.85
C ALA A 15 -17.89 -9.45 -10.61
N ILE A 16 -19.11 -9.90 -10.26
CA ILE A 16 -19.34 -10.85 -9.15
C ILE A 16 -18.51 -12.14 -9.30
N LYS A 17 -18.36 -12.64 -10.53
CA LYS A 17 -17.53 -13.81 -10.82
C LYS A 17 -16.05 -13.51 -10.58
N GLN A 18 -15.56 -12.34 -10.96
CA GLN A 18 -14.17 -11.94 -10.74
C GLN A 18 -13.85 -11.80 -9.25
N GLU A 19 -14.68 -11.09 -8.48
CA GLU A 19 -14.52 -11.00 -7.01
C GLU A 19 -14.52 -12.39 -6.36
N THR A 20 -15.34 -13.31 -6.86
CA THR A 20 -15.38 -14.71 -6.37
C THR A 20 -14.08 -15.45 -6.64
N ASN A 21 -13.52 -15.30 -7.84
CA ASN A 21 -12.26 -15.94 -8.22
C ASN A 21 -11.09 -15.37 -7.41
N ALA A 22 -11.05 -14.05 -7.24
CA ALA A 22 -10.04 -13.36 -6.44
C ALA A 22 -10.09 -13.79 -4.97
N PHE A 23 -11.29 -13.81 -4.37
CA PHE A 23 -11.52 -14.37 -3.02
C PHE A 23 -10.91 -15.77 -2.88
N MET A 24 -11.26 -16.68 -3.81
CA MET A 24 -10.79 -18.06 -3.75
C MET A 24 -9.28 -18.15 -3.95
N GLY A 25 -8.71 -17.29 -4.78
CA GLY A 25 -7.27 -17.16 -5.00
C GLY A 25 -6.53 -16.85 -3.69
N TYR A 26 -6.92 -15.78 -2.98
CA TYR A 26 -6.24 -15.43 -1.73
C TYR A 26 -6.54 -16.40 -0.60
N TYR A 27 -7.78 -16.86 -0.49
CA TYR A 27 -8.14 -17.83 0.54
C TYR A 27 -7.34 -19.12 0.39
N THR A 28 -7.15 -19.61 -0.84
CA THR A 28 -6.33 -20.79 -1.10
C THR A 28 -4.85 -20.51 -0.86
N ALA A 29 -4.33 -19.38 -1.35
CA ALA A 29 -2.94 -18.98 -1.10
C ALA A 29 -2.64 -18.87 0.40
N SER A 30 -3.57 -18.33 1.20
CA SER A 30 -3.40 -18.17 2.65
C SER A 30 -3.22 -19.50 3.40
N LYS A 31 -3.76 -20.61 2.86
CA LYS A 31 -3.59 -21.94 3.43
C LYS A 31 -2.19 -22.51 3.17
N ASN A 32 -1.51 -22.02 2.14
CA ASN A 32 -0.25 -22.56 1.65
C ASN A 32 0.97 -21.71 2.07
N VAL A 33 0.77 -20.60 2.78
CA VAL A 33 1.85 -19.71 3.21
C VAL A 33 2.22 -19.96 4.68
N GLY A 34 3.51 -20.21 4.93
CA GLY A 34 4.04 -20.52 6.26
C GLY A 34 4.28 -19.31 7.16
N ALA A 35 4.48 -18.11 6.60
CA ALA A 35 4.65 -16.90 7.40
C ALA A 35 3.31 -16.35 7.89
N GLN A 36 3.15 -16.24 9.22
CA GLN A 36 1.92 -15.81 9.89
C GLN A 36 1.40 -14.45 9.37
N GLU A 37 2.32 -13.51 9.13
CA GLU A 37 2.00 -12.15 8.64
C GLU A 37 1.41 -12.18 7.23
N LEU A 38 2.04 -12.94 6.31
CA LEU A 38 1.57 -13.08 4.94
C LEU A 38 0.22 -13.81 4.86
N LYS A 39 0.00 -14.81 5.74
CA LYS A 39 -1.28 -15.47 5.88
C LYS A 39 -2.38 -14.48 6.31
N GLY A 40 -2.08 -13.61 7.26
CA GLY A 40 -2.98 -12.52 7.68
C GLY A 40 -3.33 -11.59 6.52
N THR A 41 -2.34 -11.17 5.74
CA THR A 41 -2.54 -10.33 4.55
C THR A 41 -3.45 -10.99 3.50
N LEU A 42 -3.21 -12.26 3.19
CA LEU A 42 -4.01 -12.99 2.18
C LEU A 42 -5.46 -13.21 2.63
N LEU A 43 -5.69 -13.50 3.92
CA LEU A 43 -7.05 -13.63 4.44
C LEU A 43 -7.79 -12.29 4.47
N TYR A 44 -7.09 -11.19 4.78
CA TYR A 44 -7.67 -9.86 4.68
C TYR A 44 -8.08 -9.52 3.25
N LEU A 45 -7.20 -9.77 2.27
CA LEU A 45 -7.51 -9.54 0.85
C LEU A 45 -8.71 -10.38 0.40
N ALA A 46 -8.84 -11.63 0.86
CA ALA A 46 -10.04 -12.42 0.61
C ALA A 46 -11.29 -11.70 1.12
N GLU A 47 -11.27 -11.18 2.34
CA GLU A 47 -12.42 -10.47 2.90
C GLU A 47 -12.80 -9.19 2.15
N GLU A 48 -11.85 -8.44 1.58
CA GLU A 48 -12.17 -7.25 0.76
C GLU A 48 -12.94 -7.63 -0.52
N GLU A 49 -12.50 -8.66 -1.26
CA GLU A 49 -13.24 -9.15 -2.43
C GLU A 49 -14.63 -9.66 -2.02
N ARG A 50 -14.76 -10.24 -0.82
CA ARG A 50 -16.06 -10.66 -0.28
C ARG A 50 -16.99 -9.45 -0.07
N LYS A 51 -16.49 -8.34 0.48
CA LYS A 51 -17.27 -7.12 0.70
C LYS A 51 -17.71 -6.49 -0.61
N HIS A 52 -16.80 -6.34 -1.58
CA HIS A 52 -17.13 -5.84 -2.91
C HIS A 52 -18.20 -6.69 -3.59
N LYS A 53 -18.04 -8.02 -3.53
CA LYS A 53 -19.05 -8.95 -4.04
C LYS A 53 -20.43 -8.75 -3.41
N ILE A 54 -20.52 -8.46 -2.10
CA ILE A 54 -21.79 -8.20 -1.41
C ILE A 54 -22.46 -6.94 -1.98
N ILE A 55 -21.71 -5.87 -2.22
CA ILE A 55 -22.22 -4.63 -2.81
C ILE A 55 -22.76 -4.91 -4.22
N LEU A 56 -21.97 -5.60 -5.05
CA LEU A 56 -22.38 -5.97 -6.40
C LEU A 56 -23.62 -6.86 -6.41
N LEU A 57 -23.72 -7.82 -5.48
CA LEU A 57 -24.90 -8.67 -5.32
C LEU A 57 -26.13 -7.88 -4.88
N LYS A 58 -25.97 -6.91 -3.99
CA LYS A 58 -27.05 -6.03 -3.55
C LYS A 58 -27.60 -5.23 -4.72
N GLU A 59 -26.71 -4.62 -5.51
CA GLU A 59 -27.11 -3.82 -6.67
C GLU A 59 -27.73 -4.67 -7.78
N TYR A 60 -27.12 -5.82 -8.07
CA TYR A 60 -27.67 -6.79 -9.01
C TYR A 60 -29.11 -7.21 -8.62
N ASN A 61 -29.34 -7.55 -7.36
CA ASN A 61 -30.67 -7.91 -6.88
C ASN A 61 -31.65 -6.74 -6.86
N ASN A 62 -31.17 -5.52 -6.58
CA ASN A 62 -31.97 -4.31 -6.64
C ASN A 62 -32.49 -4.07 -8.06
N LEU A 63 -31.62 -4.15 -9.06
CA LEU A 63 -31.98 -4.02 -10.47
C LEU A 63 -32.98 -5.10 -10.90
N LEU A 64 -32.78 -6.37 -10.49
CA LEU A 64 -33.75 -7.42 -10.77
C LEU A 64 -35.14 -7.09 -10.20
N LYS A 65 -35.18 -6.55 -8.98
CA LYS A 65 -36.44 -6.17 -8.31
C LYS A 65 -37.12 -4.99 -9.00
N VAL A 66 -36.36 -3.91 -9.28
CA VAL A 66 -36.87 -2.68 -9.92
C VAL A 66 -37.45 -2.95 -11.30
N TYR A 67 -36.80 -3.84 -12.08
CA TYR A 67 -37.22 -4.14 -13.44
C TYR A 67 -38.07 -5.41 -13.58
N GLY A 68 -38.50 -6.03 -12.48
CA GLY A 68 -39.38 -7.20 -12.51
C GLY A 68 -38.75 -8.46 -13.13
N LEU A 69 -37.42 -8.55 -13.19
CA LEU A 69 -36.67 -9.62 -13.88
C LEU A 69 -36.46 -10.88 -13.01
N ASN A 70 -37.43 -11.21 -12.16
CA ASN A 70 -37.34 -12.25 -11.12
C ASN A 70 -37.12 -13.67 -11.65
N ASN A 71 -37.34 -13.91 -12.96
CA ASN A 71 -37.10 -15.21 -13.62
C ASN A 71 -35.65 -15.44 -14.05
N THR A 72 -34.77 -14.44 -13.90
CA THR A 72 -33.34 -14.66 -14.15
C THR A 72 -32.71 -15.46 -13.01
N LYS A 73 -31.90 -16.48 -13.34
CA LYS A 73 -31.20 -17.34 -12.36
C LYS A 73 -30.61 -16.49 -11.23
N ARG A 74 -31.21 -16.60 -10.03
CA ARG A 74 -30.69 -15.95 -8.81
C ARG A 74 -29.30 -16.50 -8.54
N ILE A 75 -28.35 -15.59 -8.28
CA ILE A 75 -27.02 -15.97 -7.85
C ILE A 75 -27.16 -16.58 -6.45
N PRO A 76 -26.61 -17.79 -6.18
CA PRO A 76 -26.78 -18.46 -4.90
C PRO A 76 -26.35 -17.55 -3.75
N LYS A 77 -27.19 -17.49 -2.70
CA LYS A 77 -26.85 -16.81 -1.44
C LYS A 77 -25.64 -17.50 -0.84
N ILE A 78 -24.58 -16.74 -0.60
CA ILE A 78 -23.38 -17.22 0.08
C ILE A 78 -23.71 -17.25 1.58
N LYS A 79 -23.38 -18.35 2.26
CA LYS A 79 -23.39 -18.37 3.73
C LYS A 79 -22.41 -17.30 4.21
N GLU A 80 -22.88 -16.35 5.02
CA GLU A 80 -22.03 -15.38 5.72
C GLU A 80 -21.08 -16.14 6.65
N TYR A 81 -19.89 -16.47 6.17
CA TYR A 81 -18.78 -16.76 7.06
C TYR A 81 -18.19 -15.41 7.46
N GLU A 82 -18.54 -14.94 8.66
CA GLU A 82 -17.95 -13.75 9.25
C GLU A 82 -16.51 -14.05 9.70
N ILE A 83 -15.54 -13.99 8.80
CA ILE A 83 -14.14 -13.80 9.23
C ILE A 83 -13.92 -12.29 9.32
N ARG A 84 -14.36 -11.69 10.44
CA ARG A 84 -14.12 -10.27 10.73
C ARG A 84 -12.65 -10.07 11.11
N TYR A 85 -11.81 -9.65 10.17
CA TYR A 85 -10.56 -8.97 10.54
C TYR A 85 -10.89 -7.53 10.97
N ARG A 86 -11.36 -7.40 12.23
CA ARG A 86 -11.19 -6.14 12.94
C ARG A 86 -9.69 -5.89 13.01
N ILE A 87 -9.22 -4.68 12.66
CA ILE A 87 -7.93 -4.18 13.14
C ILE A 87 -7.90 -4.54 14.62
N SER A 88 -6.90 -5.34 15.02
CA SER A 88 -6.80 -5.82 16.40
C SER A 88 -7.04 -4.64 17.33
N LYS A 89 -7.85 -4.79 18.38
CA LYS A 89 -7.95 -3.74 19.42
C LYS A 89 -6.57 -3.39 20.01
N ASN A 90 -5.57 -4.26 19.79
CA ASN A 90 -4.18 -4.09 20.17
C ASN A 90 -3.28 -3.72 18.98
N TYR A 91 -3.81 -3.22 17.86
CA TYR A 91 -2.98 -2.71 16.76
C TYR A 91 -2.16 -1.54 17.30
N LYS A 92 -0.85 -1.75 17.37
CA LYS A 92 0.09 -0.70 17.69
C LYS A 92 0.58 -0.11 16.37
N PRO A 93 0.51 1.22 16.19
CA PRO A 93 1.21 1.87 15.09
C PRO A 93 2.66 1.38 15.04
N LYS A 94 3.20 1.23 13.84
CA LYS A 94 4.60 0.88 13.68
C LYS A 94 5.45 1.92 14.41
N SER A 95 6.28 1.46 15.34
CA SER A 95 7.27 2.33 15.97
C SER A 95 8.28 2.76 14.91
N LEU A 96 8.39 4.07 14.72
CA LEU A 96 9.43 4.65 13.89
C LEU A 96 10.77 4.52 14.62
N GLN A 97 11.81 4.23 13.85
CA GLN A 97 13.19 4.21 14.31
C GLN A 97 13.70 5.66 14.37
N ILE A 98 14.39 5.99 15.45
CA ILE A 98 14.92 7.32 15.70
C ILE A 98 16.42 7.26 15.95
N ILE A 99 17.09 8.41 15.80
CA ILE A 99 18.47 8.62 16.25
C ILE A 99 18.48 9.71 17.33
N PRO A 100 19.44 9.71 18.26
CA PRO A 100 19.42 10.62 19.42
C PRO A 100 19.32 12.11 19.08
N GLU A 101 19.84 12.51 17.93
CA GLU A 101 19.91 13.90 17.47
C GLU A 101 18.60 14.40 16.84
N ILE A 102 17.62 13.52 16.62
CA ILE A 102 16.36 13.85 15.93
C ILE A 102 15.18 13.48 16.81
N ASP A 103 14.39 14.49 17.18
CA ASP A 103 13.04 14.29 17.71
C ASP A 103 12.09 14.00 16.55
N LEU A 104 11.47 12.83 16.56
CA LEU A 104 10.61 12.35 15.49
C LEU A 104 9.28 11.88 16.07
N SER A 105 8.20 12.42 15.51
CA SER A 105 6.86 11.90 15.70
C SER A 105 6.22 11.66 14.34
N GLY A 106 5.48 10.57 14.24
CA GLY A 106 4.77 10.21 13.03
C GLY A 106 3.71 9.17 13.35
N VAL A 107 2.58 9.30 12.68
CA VAL A 107 1.48 8.35 12.82
C VAL A 107 0.94 8.03 11.43
N SER A 108 0.76 6.75 11.16
CA SER A 108 0.08 6.27 9.97
C SER A 108 -1.11 5.45 10.46
N PHE A 109 -2.30 5.89 10.10
CA PHE A 109 -3.53 5.18 10.38
C PHE A 109 -3.96 4.46 9.11
N PRO A 110 -3.78 3.13 9.02
CA PRO A 110 -4.37 2.39 7.93
C PRO A 110 -5.89 2.53 7.94
N MET A 111 -6.47 3.03 6.85
CA MET A 111 -7.92 2.91 6.60
C MET A 111 -8.32 1.43 6.38
N GLU A 112 -7.34 0.60 6.00
CA GLU A 112 -7.43 -0.83 5.68
C GLU A 112 -6.17 -1.54 6.22
N ILE A 113 -6.20 -2.84 6.59
CA ILE A 113 -4.99 -3.57 7.06
C ILE A 113 -3.81 -3.42 6.07
N VAL A 114 -4.12 -3.12 4.81
CA VAL A 114 -3.16 -2.76 3.76
C VAL A 114 -3.45 -1.37 3.18
N GLY A 115 -3.47 -0.34 4.04
CA GLY A 115 -3.71 1.08 3.70
C GLY A 115 -2.75 1.63 2.63
N GLY A 116 -3.21 2.66 1.89
CA GLY A 116 -2.52 3.38 0.79
C GLY A 116 -1.10 3.78 1.11
N ASP A 117 -1.03 4.54 2.19
CA ASP A 117 0.15 5.26 2.60
C ASP A 117 1.08 4.39 3.44
N TYR A 118 2.37 4.48 3.16
CA TYR A 118 3.42 3.85 3.93
C TYR A 118 4.38 4.91 4.46
N LEU A 119 4.58 4.90 5.77
CA LEU A 119 5.59 5.71 6.45
C LEU A 119 6.59 4.78 7.14
N ASP A 120 7.87 5.04 6.91
CA ASP A 120 8.94 4.33 7.59
C ASP A 120 10.17 5.20 7.76
N THR A 121 10.97 4.81 8.74
CA THR A 121 12.23 5.48 9.10
C THR A 121 13.27 4.44 9.38
N PHE A 122 14.51 4.73 9.00
CA PHE A 122 15.61 3.81 9.14
C PHE A 122 16.88 4.60 9.40
N PRO A 123 17.62 4.29 10.47
CA PRO A 123 18.93 4.84 10.70
C PRO A 123 19.87 4.41 9.56
N ILE A 124 20.82 5.28 9.24
CA ILE A 124 21.83 5.04 8.21
C ILE A 124 23.18 5.14 8.90
N ARG A 125 23.98 4.09 8.74
CA ARG A 125 25.33 3.99 9.29
C ARG A 125 26.35 4.63 8.34
N ASP A 126 27.26 5.40 8.91
CA ASP A 126 28.51 5.79 8.29
C ASP A 126 29.62 4.86 8.81
N ASP A 127 30.50 4.41 7.91
CA ASP A 127 31.51 3.39 8.24
C ASP A 127 32.44 3.83 9.37
N GLU A 128 32.74 5.14 9.43
CA GLU A 128 33.63 5.74 10.42
C GLU A 128 32.91 6.15 11.71
N LYS A 129 31.65 6.60 11.61
CA LYS A 129 30.93 7.25 12.72
C LYS A 129 29.80 6.44 13.33
N GLY A 130 29.49 5.27 12.80
CA GLY A 130 28.32 4.51 13.22
C GLY A 130 27.03 5.13 12.70
N ILE A 131 25.91 4.88 13.36
CA ILE A 131 24.61 5.44 12.97
C ILE A 131 24.63 6.95 13.21
N ASN A 132 24.51 7.75 12.16
CA ASN A 132 24.58 9.22 12.26
C ASN A 132 23.60 9.97 11.35
N ARG A 133 22.80 9.25 10.55
CA ARG A 133 21.81 9.83 9.64
C ARG A 133 20.49 9.09 9.78
N LEU A 134 19.40 9.76 9.47
CA LEU A 134 18.06 9.16 9.46
C LEU A 134 17.45 9.27 8.07
N GLY A 135 17.10 8.13 7.48
CA GLY A 135 16.27 8.08 6.29
C GLY A 135 14.79 8.03 6.65
N ILE A 136 13.96 8.77 5.91
CA ILE A 136 12.51 8.79 6.06
C ILE A 136 11.89 8.59 4.68
N ILE A 137 11.02 7.60 4.55
CA ILE A 137 10.28 7.30 3.32
C ILE A 137 8.78 7.41 3.57
N LEU A 138 8.12 8.10 2.66
CA LEU A 138 6.67 8.18 2.54
C LEU A 138 6.29 7.77 1.13
N TYR A 139 5.27 6.95 0.97
CA TYR A 139 4.71 6.69 -0.35
C TYR A 139 3.24 6.34 -0.28
N ASP A 140 2.51 6.64 -1.36
CA ASP A 140 1.13 6.23 -1.58
C ASP A 140 1.01 5.54 -2.94
N ALA A 141 0.40 4.36 -2.95
CA ALA A 141 0.20 3.57 -4.16
C ALA A 141 -1.21 3.80 -4.72
N MET A 142 -1.30 4.01 -6.03
CA MET A 142 -2.58 4.28 -6.67
C MET A 142 -3.61 3.15 -6.43
N GLY A 143 -4.82 3.56 -6.03
CA GLY A 143 -6.00 2.71 -5.98
C GLY A 143 -6.25 2.02 -4.63
N HIS A 144 -7.17 1.06 -4.64
CA HIS A 144 -7.55 0.27 -3.47
C HIS A 144 -7.67 -1.22 -3.84
N GLY A 145 -7.71 -2.12 -2.85
CA GLY A 145 -7.81 -3.56 -3.08
C GLY A 145 -6.50 -4.27 -3.48
N LEU A 146 -6.60 -5.42 -4.16
CA LEU A 146 -5.45 -6.28 -4.48
C LEU A 146 -4.31 -5.58 -5.22
N PRO A 147 -4.56 -4.88 -6.35
CA PRO A 147 -3.46 -4.42 -7.17
C PRO A 147 -2.64 -3.33 -6.46
N ALA A 148 -3.32 -2.45 -5.71
CA ALA A 148 -2.68 -1.47 -4.84
C ALA A 148 -1.84 -2.15 -3.75
N THR A 149 -2.39 -3.20 -3.11
CA THR A 149 -1.66 -3.97 -2.09
C THR A 149 -0.42 -4.67 -2.63
N TYR A 150 -0.51 -5.24 -3.83
CA TYR A 150 0.60 -5.89 -4.49
C TYR A 150 1.76 -4.92 -4.74
N ILE A 151 1.45 -3.73 -5.25
CA ILE A 151 2.46 -2.72 -5.55
C ILE A 151 3.05 -2.10 -4.30
N LYS A 152 2.27 -1.89 -3.23
CA LYS A 152 2.81 -1.51 -1.91
C LYS A 152 3.80 -2.55 -1.41
N SER A 153 3.41 -3.83 -1.45
CA SER A 153 4.26 -4.93 -0.98
C SER A 153 5.56 -5.01 -1.77
N ILE A 154 5.49 -4.87 -3.10
CA ILE A 154 6.67 -4.82 -3.95
C ILE A 154 7.55 -3.61 -3.60
N THR A 155 6.97 -2.42 -3.49
CA THR A 155 7.70 -1.17 -3.20
C THR A 155 8.43 -1.29 -1.86
N ARG A 156 7.73 -1.76 -0.83
CA ARG A 156 8.30 -2.06 0.48
C ARG A 156 9.44 -3.08 0.39
N SER A 157 9.24 -4.20 -0.30
CA SER A 157 10.26 -5.25 -0.43
C SER A 157 11.50 -4.76 -1.18
N ILE A 158 11.34 -3.93 -2.22
CA ILE A 158 12.47 -3.31 -2.93
C ILE A 158 13.24 -2.41 -1.97
N PHE A 159 12.51 -1.54 -1.25
CA PHE A 159 13.12 -0.60 -0.32
C PHE A 159 13.88 -1.31 0.81
N GLN A 160 13.27 -2.34 1.43
CA GLN A 160 13.92 -3.16 2.46
C GLN A 160 15.17 -3.84 1.92
N LYS A 161 15.11 -4.43 0.72
CA LYS A 161 16.26 -5.05 0.09
C LYS A 161 17.40 -4.07 -0.17
N LEU A 162 17.11 -2.83 -0.61
CA LEU A 162 18.12 -1.79 -0.77
C LEU A 162 18.78 -1.43 0.56
N GLY A 163 18.01 -1.40 1.65
CA GLY A 163 18.52 -1.26 3.02
C GLY A 163 19.44 -2.41 3.43
N GLU A 164 19.01 -3.66 3.25
CA GLU A 164 19.82 -4.84 3.54
C GLU A 164 21.10 -4.88 2.71
N ASP A 165 21.01 -4.57 1.42
CA ASP A 165 22.17 -4.52 0.53
C ASP A 165 23.16 -3.43 0.99
N PHE A 166 22.68 -2.28 1.46
CA PHE A 166 23.51 -1.25 2.08
C PHE A 166 24.20 -1.76 3.36
N TYR A 167 23.47 -2.39 4.29
CA TYR A 167 24.04 -2.93 5.51
C TYR A 167 25.05 -4.08 5.28
N ASN A 168 24.91 -4.80 4.18
CA ASN A 168 25.83 -5.84 3.75
C ASN A 168 27.02 -5.32 2.93
N ASN A 169 27.35 -4.02 3.05
CA ASN A 169 28.46 -3.35 2.37
C ASN A 169 28.45 -3.51 0.84
N LYS A 170 27.27 -3.67 0.23
CA LYS A 170 27.15 -3.59 -1.23
C LYS A 170 27.18 -2.13 -1.66
N ASN A 171 27.48 -1.90 -2.94
CA ASN A 171 27.59 -0.55 -3.53
C ASN A 171 26.22 0.14 -3.71
N VAL A 172 25.43 0.26 -2.63
CA VAL A 172 24.14 0.95 -2.58
C VAL A 172 24.33 2.29 -1.88
N LYS A 173 23.88 3.37 -2.52
CA LYS A 173 24.00 4.73 -2.00
C LYS A 173 22.71 5.17 -1.35
N ILE A 174 22.34 4.56 -0.22
CA ILE A 174 21.06 4.84 0.46
C ILE A 174 20.93 6.29 0.90
N PHE A 175 22.05 6.96 1.20
CA PHE A 175 22.15 8.38 1.49
C PHE A 175 21.96 9.31 0.26
N LYS A 176 21.73 8.78 -0.94
CA LYS A 176 21.43 9.55 -2.16
C LYS A 176 19.97 9.30 -2.57
N PRO A 177 19.02 10.15 -2.14
CA PRO A 177 17.59 9.93 -2.38
C PRO A 177 17.23 9.63 -3.83
N SER A 178 17.75 10.42 -4.77
CA SER A 178 17.46 10.26 -6.20
C SER A 178 17.86 8.90 -6.75
N LYS A 179 18.93 8.28 -6.25
CA LYS A 179 19.37 6.94 -6.67
C LYS A 179 18.43 5.86 -6.15
N ILE A 180 17.95 5.99 -4.92
CA ILE A 180 16.98 5.06 -4.34
C ILE A 180 15.64 5.13 -5.07
N VAL A 181 15.13 6.34 -5.29
CA VAL A 181 13.87 6.53 -6.03
C VAL A 181 13.98 6.03 -7.47
N THR A 182 15.11 6.27 -8.14
CA THR A 182 15.35 5.76 -9.50
C THR A 182 15.34 4.23 -9.54
N GLU A 183 15.95 3.58 -8.55
CA GLU A 183 16.02 2.12 -8.49
C GLU A 183 14.65 1.50 -8.19
N ILE A 184 13.88 2.10 -7.27
CA ILE A 184 12.49 1.72 -7.01
C ILE A 184 11.67 1.84 -8.30
N ASN A 185 11.72 3.00 -8.98
CA ASN A 185 11.00 3.24 -10.21
C ASN A 185 11.37 2.22 -11.31
N ARG A 186 12.66 1.90 -11.45
CA ARG A 186 13.16 0.91 -12.42
C ARG A 186 12.55 -0.46 -12.18
N VAL A 187 12.51 -0.92 -10.92
CA VAL A 187 11.97 -2.24 -10.58
C VAL A 187 10.45 -2.27 -10.69
N ILE A 188 9.75 -1.23 -10.23
CA ILE A 188 8.28 -1.12 -10.38
C ILE A 188 7.90 -1.11 -11.85
N THR A 189 8.53 -0.26 -12.66
CA THR A 189 8.26 -0.20 -14.11
C THR A 189 8.45 -1.58 -14.74
N LYS A 190 9.57 -2.27 -14.46
CA LYS A 190 9.80 -3.61 -15.00
C LYS A 190 8.74 -4.65 -14.59
N LYS A 191 8.16 -4.52 -13.39
CA LYS A 191 7.17 -5.48 -12.87
C LYS A 191 5.73 -5.15 -13.26
N CYS A 192 5.39 -3.87 -13.41
CA CYS A 192 4.01 -3.39 -13.42
C CYS A 192 3.68 -2.46 -14.62
N GLN A 193 4.58 -2.26 -15.57
CA GLN A 193 4.39 -1.33 -16.71
C GLN A 193 3.11 -1.56 -17.50
N HIS A 194 2.62 -2.80 -17.59
CA HIS A 194 1.41 -3.14 -18.36
C HIS A 194 0.10 -2.95 -17.58
N GLU A 195 0.17 -2.65 -16.28
CA GLU A 195 -1.01 -2.58 -15.41
C GLU A 195 -1.47 -1.14 -15.13
N GLY A 196 -0.74 -0.13 -15.61
CA GLY A 196 -1.09 1.29 -15.44
C GLY A 196 -0.96 1.80 -14.00
N PHE A 197 -0.36 1.02 -13.11
CA PHE A 197 -0.19 1.40 -11.71
C PHE A 197 1.04 2.25 -11.47
N PHE A 198 0.96 3.12 -10.47
CA PHE A 198 2.07 3.94 -10.02
C PHE A 198 2.05 4.13 -8.50
N VAL A 199 3.18 4.61 -7.98
CA VAL A 199 3.38 4.96 -6.58
C VAL A 199 3.91 6.38 -6.53
N THR A 200 3.26 7.25 -5.76
CA THR A 200 3.83 8.54 -5.39
C THR A 200 4.76 8.32 -4.20
N LEU A 201 5.95 8.93 -4.20
CA LEU A 201 6.94 8.66 -3.16
C LEU A 201 7.73 9.91 -2.80
N PHE A 202 7.93 10.14 -1.51
CA PHE A 202 8.89 11.08 -0.98
C PHE A 202 9.94 10.33 -0.15
N TYR A 203 11.21 10.57 -0.45
CA TYR A 203 12.30 9.99 0.31
C TYR A 203 13.30 11.07 0.70
N CYS A 204 13.63 11.16 1.99
CA CYS A 204 14.64 12.08 2.48
C CYS A 204 15.63 11.42 3.44
N VAL A 205 16.77 12.09 3.59
CA VAL A 205 17.87 11.73 4.49
C VAL A 205 18.27 12.98 5.25
N ILE A 206 18.24 12.88 6.57
CA ILE A 206 18.65 13.92 7.50
C ILE A 206 20.03 13.56 8.04
N ASP A 207 20.98 14.48 7.87
CA ASP A 207 22.31 14.46 8.47
C ASP A 207 22.37 15.58 9.53
N PRO A 208 22.09 15.27 10.81
CA PRO A 208 22.04 16.26 11.89
C PRO A 208 23.41 16.87 12.17
N GLU A 209 24.51 16.10 12.04
CA GLU A 209 25.87 16.63 12.23
C GLU A 209 26.18 17.76 11.25
N LYS A 210 25.72 17.64 10.01
CA LYS A 210 25.94 18.65 8.95
C LYS A 210 24.81 19.65 8.82
N GLY A 211 23.72 19.50 9.59
CA GLY A 211 22.50 20.28 9.43
C GLY A 211 21.90 20.18 8.02
N LYS A 212 22.00 19.00 7.38
CA LYS A 212 21.65 18.82 5.96
C LYS A 212 20.46 17.89 5.79
N LEU A 213 19.44 18.37 5.09
CA LEU A 213 18.35 17.57 4.54
C LEU A 213 18.63 17.32 3.05
N SER A 214 18.61 16.06 2.61
CA SER A 214 18.63 15.69 1.18
C SER A 214 17.35 14.94 0.87
N TYR A 215 16.66 15.25 -0.23
CA TYR A 215 15.39 14.61 -0.55
C TYR A 215 15.19 14.35 -2.05
N THR A 216 14.18 13.57 -2.38
CA THR A 216 13.62 13.42 -3.72
C THR A 216 12.13 13.18 -3.59
N SER A 217 11.34 14.01 -4.26
CA SER A 217 9.91 13.77 -4.48
C SER A 217 9.69 13.10 -5.83
N ALA A 218 8.80 12.12 -5.86
CA ALA A 218 8.31 11.42 -7.03
C ALA A 218 6.77 11.55 -7.07
N GLY A 219 6.29 12.79 -7.05
CA GLY A 219 4.88 13.13 -7.18
C GLY A 219 4.03 12.93 -5.92
N HIS A 220 4.66 12.69 -4.76
CA HIS A 220 3.95 12.68 -3.48
C HIS A 220 3.61 14.12 -3.07
N GLU A 221 2.56 14.29 -2.26
CA GLU A 221 2.22 15.60 -1.67
C GLU A 221 3.49 16.21 -1.02
N PRO A 222 3.89 17.43 -1.41
CA PRO A 222 5.16 18.01 -0.97
C PRO A 222 5.19 18.24 0.54
N PRO A 223 6.20 17.71 1.26
CA PRO A 223 6.38 18.04 2.66
C PRO A 223 6.70 19.52 2.85
N ILE A 224 6.30 20.06 4.00
CA ILE A 224 6.57 21.45 4.38
C ILE A 224 7.81 21.51 5.26
N TYR A 225 8.78 22.32 4.87
CA TYR A 225 9.91 22.70 5.71
C TYR A 225 9.62 24.01 6.43
N ILE A 226 9.79 24.01 7.76
CA ILE A 226 9.64 25.20 8.61
C ILE A 226 10.97 25.46 9.30
N SER A 227 11.58 26.63 9.04
CA SER A 227 12.81 27.03 9.71
C SER A 227 12.56 27.48 11.15
N LYS A 228 13.61 27.49 11.98
CA LYS A 228 13.58 27.84 13.42
C LYS A 228 12.86 29.16 13.74
N ASN A 229 12.83 30.11 12.80
CA ASN A 229 12.22 31.42 13.00
C ASN A 229 10.76 31.47 12.54
N ASN A 230 10.11 30.36 12.17
CA ASN A 230 8.76 30.31 11.58
C ASN A 230 8.57 31.20 10.33
N HIS A 231 9.66 31.68 9.72
CA HIS A 231 9.61 32.68 8.65
C HIS A 231 9.81 32.09 7.25
N LEU A 232 10.33 30.86 7.16
CA LEU A 232 10.52 30.19 5.88
C LEU A 232 9.68 28.92 5.85
N ILE A 233 8.63 28.94 5.03
CA ILE A 233 7.81 27.79 4.67
C ILE A 233 8.21 27.45 3.23
N GLU A 234 8.92 26.33 3.04
CA GLU A 234 9.29 25.83 1.72
C GLU A 234 8.58 24.50 1.45
N GLN A 235 7.99 24.36 0.26
CA GLN A 235 7.46 23.07 -0.21
C GLN A 235 8.61 22.27 -0.82
N LEU A 236 8.85 21.07 -0.29
CA LEU A 236 9.90 20.18 -0.78
C LEU A 236 9.39 19.40 -2.01
N THR A 237 9.42 20.04 -3.17
CA THR A 237 9.06 19.46 -4.48
C THR A 237 10.24 18.80 -5.18
#